data_AF-A0A0M9DZ66-F1
#
_entry.id   AF-A0A0M9DZ66-F1
#
_cell.length_a   1.000
_cell.length_b   1.000
_cell.length_c   1.000
_cell.angle_alpha   90.00
_cell.angle_beta   90.00
_cell.angle_gamma   90.00
#
_symmetry.space_group_name_H-M   'P 1'
#
loop_
_entity.id
_entity.type
_entity.pdbx_description
1 polymer ?
#
loop_
_entity_poly.entity_id
_entity_poly.type
_entity_poly.pdbx_seq_one_letter_code
_entity_poly.pdbx_strand_id
1 'polypeptide(L)'
;MNLTNVPVDPYINIRKGLNDEDLWKAMIKRIDEIDETRRSIRHQINISKSNAKANRNAIDTQWLNDAKENSAKLASERIALHEEMKKVKERIKRVRRERNGRPAESLAIEFMLIAQKKLSENIFAVIRDEAAMNIASYKN
;
A
#
# COMPACT_ATOMS: atom_id res chain seq x y z
N MET A 1 2.06 33.25 -7.55
CA MET A 1 1.03 32.53 -6.76
C MET A 1 1.62 31.20 -6.32
N ASN A 2 1.76 30.96 -5.01
CA ASN A 2 2.21 29.68 -4.45
C ASN A 2 1.04 28.69 -4.50
N LEU A 3 1.12 27.69 -5.38
CA LEU A 3 0.13 26.60 -5.51
C LEU A 3 0.32 25.48 -4.47
N THR A 4 0.94 25.76 -3.33
CA THR A 4 1.43 24.71 -2.41
C THR A 4 0.43 24.18 -1.39
N ASN A 5 -0.85 24.59 -1.40
CA ASN A 5 -1.79 24.23 -0.32
C ASN A 5 -3.22 23.88 -0.77
N VAL A 6 -3.44 23.45 -2.01
CA VAL A 6 -4.71 22.79 -2.34
C VAL A 6 -4.59 21.32 -1.95
N PRO A 7 -5.39 20.80 -1.00
CA PRO A 7 -5.38 19.39 -0.67
C PRO A 7 -5.74 18.59 -1.92
N VAL A 8 -4.83 17.72 -2.36
CA VAL A 8 -5.10 16.82 -3.48
C VAL A 8 -5.86 15.63 -2.94
N ASP A 9 -7.08 15.42 -3.44
CA ASP A 9 -7.86 14.24 -3.11
C ASP A 9 -7.23 13.00 -3.77
N PRO A 10 -6.66 12.04 -2.99
CA PRO A 10 -6.03 10.86 -3.55
C PRO A 10 -7.05 9.88 -4.18
N TYR A 11 -8.35 10.09 -3.95
CA TYR A 11 -9.41 9.21 -4.42
C TYR A 11 -10.09 9.66 -5.72
N ILE A 12 -9.75 10.85 -6.23
CA ILE A 12 -10.47 11.48 -7.35
C ILE A 12 -10.52 10.60 -8.61
N ASN A 13 -9.46 9.83 -8.86
CA ASN A 13 -9.34 8.92 -10.02
C ASN A 13 -9.42 7.44 -9.63
N ILE A 14 -10.01 7.13 -8.47
CA ILE A 14 -10.16 5.76 -7.96
C ILE A 14 -11.64 5.43 -7.83
N ARG A 15 -12.04 4.22 -8.24
CA ARG A 15 -13.41 3.75 -8.10
C ARG A 15 -13.81 3.74 -6.61
N LYS A 16 -15.00 4.29 -6.32
CA LYS A 16 -15.56 4.32 -4.97
C LYS A 16 -16.07 2.94 -4.53
N GLY A 17 -16.11 2.71 -3.21
CA GLY A 17 -16.67 1.50 -2.60
C GLY A 17 -15.77 0.26 -2.66
N LEU A 18 -14.48 0.43 -2.95
CA LEU A 18 -13.51 -0.68 -2.91
C LEU A 18 -13.18 -1.06 -1.46
N ASN A 19 -12.96 -2.35 -1.22
CA ASN A 19 -12.33 -2.79 0.03
C ASN A 19 -10.85 -2.35 0.07
N ASP A 20 -10.21 -2.42 1.24
CA ASP A 20 -8.84 -1.93 1.41
C ASP A 20 -7.80 -2.63 0.51
N GLU A 21 -7.95 -3.92 0.19
CA GLU A 21 -7.01 -4.63 -0.69
C GLU A 21 -7.14 -4.20 -2.15
N ASP A 22 -8.37 -4.06 -2.65
CA ASP A 22 -8.64 -3.59 -4.00
C ASP A 22 -8.37 -2.09 -4.15
N LEU A 23 -8.60 -1.31 -3.10
CA LEU A 23 -8.22 0.08 -3.00
C LEU A 23 -6.70 0.24 -3.13
N TRP A 24 -5.93 -0.56 -2.40
CA TRP A 24 -4.48 -0.58 -2.49
C TRP A 24 -3.99 -0.90 -3.91
N LYS A 25 -4.58 -1.92 -4.57
CA LYS A 25 -4.25 -2.25 -5.98
C LYS A 25 -4.60 -1.12 -6.93
N ALA A 26 -5.75 -0.48 -6.75
CA ALA A 26 -6.17 0.65 -7.57
C ALA A 26 -5.22 1.86 -7.40
N MET A 27 -4.75 2.13 -6.19
CA MET A 27 -3.76 3.17 -5.92
C MET A 27 -2.41 2.87 -6.60
N ILE A 28 -1.93 1.62 -6.58
CA ILE A 28 -0.71 1.21 -7.31
C ILE A 28 -0.88 1.49 -8.80
N LYS A 29 -1.98 0.99 -9.39
CA LYS A 29 -2.24 1.19 -10.82
C LYS A 29 -2.26 2.67 -11.18
N ARG A 30 -2.91 3.50 -10.34
CA ARG A 30 -2.98 4.94 -10.57
C ARG A 30 -1.59 5.61 -10.51
N ILE A 31 -0.73 5.18 -9.59
CA ILE A 31 0.66 5.66 -9.53
C ILE A 31 1.42 5.29 -10.81
N ASP A 32 1.25 4.08 -11.33
CA ASP A 32 1.91 3.65 -12.57
C ASP A 32 1.46 4.50 -13.76
N GLU A 33 0.15 4.78 -13.88
CA GLU A 33 -0.42 5.68 -14.90
C GLU A 33 0.15 7.10 -14.79
N ILE A 34 0.28 7.62 -13.56
CA ILE A 34 0.90 8.93 -13.30
C ILE A 34 2.36 8.92 -13.77
N ASP A 35 3.13 7.90 -13.42
CA ASP A 35 4.55 7.82 -13.73
C ASP A 35 4.80 7.62 -15.24
N GLU A 36 3.93 6.91 -15.94
CA GLU A 36 3.91 6.84 -17.41
C GLU A 36 3.58 8.19 -18.06
N THR A 37 2.50 8.84 -17.62
CA THR A 37 2.09 10.15 -18.14
C THR A 37 3.19 11.20 -17.96
N ARG A 38 3.83 11.24 -16.79
CA ARG A 38 4.96 12.16 -16.52
C ARG A 38 6.19 11.84 -17.35
N ARG A 39 6.44 10.57 -17.70
CA ARG A 39 7.51 10.19 -18.64
C ARG A 39 7.19 10.70 -20.05
N SER A 40 5.95 10.53 -20.50
CA SER A 40 5.48 11.03 -21.79
C SER A 40 5.60 12.55 -21.90
N ILE A 41 5.14 13.30 -20.89
CA ILE A 41 5.27 14.77 -20.85
C ILE A 41 6.74 15.20 -20.96
N ARG A 42 7.63 14.57 -20.18
CA ARG A 42 9.08 14.88 -20.24
C ARG A 42 9.66 14.59 -21.62
N HIS A 43 9.25 13.49 -22.25
CA HIS A 43 9.69 13.13 -23.59
C HIS A 43 9.22 14.16 -24.62
N GLN A 44 7.95 14.58 -24.59
CA GLN A 44 7.40 15.61 -25.46
C GLN A 44 8.13 16.96 -25.29
N ILE A 45 8.41 17.36 -24.04
CA ILE A 45 9.20 18.58 -23.77
C ILE A 45 10.59 18.49 -24.41
N ASN A 46 11.25 17.34 -24.31
CA ASN A 46 12.58 17.14 -24.90
C ASN A 46 12.53 17.18 -26.43
N ILE A 47 11.53 16.55 -27.07
CA ILE A 47 11.32 16.62 -28.51
C ILE A 47 11.09 18.07 -28.95
N SER A 48 10.19 18.79 -28.28
CA SER A 48 9.87 20.18 -28.59
C SER A 48 11.11 21.07 -28.52
N LYS A 49 11.93 20.93 -27.47
CA LYS A 49 13.21 21.63 -27.33
C LYS A 49 14.21 21.28 -28.44
N SER A 50 14.31 20.00 -28.80
CA SER A 50 15.20 19.53 -29.88
C SER A 50 14.79 20.13 -31.23
N ASN A 51 13.50 20.09 -31.54
CA ASN A 51 12.95 20.62 -32.79
C ASN A 51 13.11 22.14 -32.89
N ALA A 52 12.88 22.87 -31.80
CA ALA A 52 13.11 24.31 -31.74
C ALA A 52 14.60 24.65 -31.99
N LYS A 53 15.51 23.88 -31.40
CA LYS A 53 16.95 24.04 -31.63
C LYS A 53 17.35 23.72 -33.08
N ALA A 54 16.81 22.65 -33.66
CA ALA A 54 17.13 22.22 -35.02
C ALA A 54 16.58 23.18 -36.09
N ASN A 55 15.34 23.63 -35.93
CA ASN A 55 14.64 24.44 -36.93
C ASN A 55 14.70 25.95 -36.67
N ARG A 56 15.38 26.39 -35.60
CA ARG A 56 15.38 27.79 -35.11
C ARG A 56 13.97 28.36 -34.88
N ASN A 57 13.01 27.48 -34.62
CA ASN A 57 11.64 27.87 -34.32
C ASN A 57 11.52 28.23 -32.84
N ALA A 58 10.64 29.19 -32.53
CA ALA A 58 10.29 29.49 -31.16
C ALA A 58 9.60 28.27 -30.53
N ILE A 59 9.94 27.96 -29.27
CA ILE A 59 9.18 27.03 -28.46
C ILE A 59 7.86 27.70 -28.11
N ASP A 60 6.75 26.99 -28.26
CA ASP A 60 5.47 27.40 -27.68
C ASP A 60 5.60 27.43 -26.16
N THR A 61 5.78 28.64 -25.62
CA THR A 61 6.00 28.88 -24.19
C THR A 61 4.77 28.59 -23.36
N GLN A 62 3.57 28.77 -23.92
CA GLN A 62 2.31 28.48 -23.25
C GLN A 62 2.18 26.97 -23.06
N TRP A 63 2.33 26.20 -24.13
CA TRP A 63 2.31 24.75 -24.07
C TRP A 63 3.38 24.19 -23.12
N LEU A 64 4.59 24.76 -23.11
CA LEU A 64 5.66 24.34 -22.20
C LEU A 64 5.30 24.55 -20.72
N ASN A 65 4.67 25.69 -20.42
CA ASN A 65 4.25 26.02 -19.06
C ASN A 65 3.12 25.07 -18.61
N ASP A 66 2.13 24.84 -19.47
CA ASP A 66 1.03 23.92 -19.19
C ASP A 66 1.52 22.49 -18.98
N ALA A 67 2.47 22.03 -19.79
CA ALA A 67 3.09 20.71 -19.65
C ALA A 67 3.83 20.56 -18.30
N LYS A 68 4.57 21.59 -17.88
CA LYS A 68 5.26 21.60 -16.58
C LYS A 68 4.28 21.64 -15.41
N GLU A 69 3.23 22.46 -15.49
CA GLU A 69 2.20 22.55 -14.47
C GLU A 69 1.47 21.22 -14.31
N ASN A 70 1.09 20.59 -15.41
CA ASN A 70 0.47 19.26 -15.40
C ASN A 70 1.39 18.21 -14.78
N SER A 71 2.69 18.22 -15.12
CA SER A 71 3.66 17.33 -14.47
C SER A 71 3.79 17.60 -12.96
N ALA A 72 3.63 18.84 -12.51
CA ALA A 72 3.67 19.18 -11.09
C ALA A 72 2.41 18.71 -10.36
N LYS A 73 1.22 18.91 -10.94
CA LYS A 73 -0.05 18.40 -10.41
C LYS A 73 -0.03 16.88 -10.23
N LEU A 74 0.45 16.15 -11.24
CA LEU A 74 0.62 14.71 -11.19
C LEU A 74 1.62 14.27 -10.11
N ALA A 75 2.68 15.06 -9.85
CA ALA A 75 3.61 14.77 -8.77
C ALA A 75 2.94 14.90 -7.38
N SER A 76 2.12 15.93 -7.19
CA SER A 76 1.35 16.12 -5.95
C SER A 76 0.32 15.00 -5.73
N GLU A 77 -0.42 14.60 -6.78
CA GLU A 77 -1.35 13.46 -6.74
C GLU A 77 -0.63 12.17 -6.31
N ARG A 78 0.54 11.91 -6.88
CA ARG A 78 1.37 10.76 -6.52
C ARG A 78 1.77 10.77 -5.03
N ILE A 79 2.14 11.93 -4.48
CA ILE A 79 2.52 12.06 -3.07
C ILE A 79 1.30 11.75 -2.17
N ALA A 80 0.15 12.34 -2.47
CA ALA A 80 -1.09 12.10 -1.73
C ALA A 80 -1.49 10.61 -1.75
N LEU A 81 -1.36 9.94 -2.91
CA LEU A 81 -1.60 8.51 -3.05
C LEU A 81 -0.67 7.68 -2.16
N HIS A 82 0.64 7.98 -2.13
CA HIS A 82 1.59 7.26 -1.27
C HIS A 82 1.30 7.42 0.21
N GLU A 83 0.89 8.60 0.64
CA GLU A 83 0.49 8.85 2.03
C GLU A 83 -0.75 8.05 2.41
N GLU A 84 -1.76 8.03 1.54
CA GLU A 84 -2.99 7.29 1.80
C GLU A 84 -2.78 5.78 1.75
N MET A 85 -1.95 5.31 0.82
CA MET A 85 -1.52 3.92 0.75
C MET A 85 -0.94 3.46 2.10
N LYS A 86 -0.08 4.24 2.76
CA LYS A 86 0.45 3.88 4.09
C LYS A 86 -0.67 3.60 5.09
N LYS A 87 -1.73 4.42 5.09
CA LYS A 87 -2.89 4.23 5.97
C LYS A 87 -3.67 2.97 5.62
N VAL A 88 -3.94 2.75 4.32
CA VAL A 88 -4.61 1.55 3.81
C VAL A 88 -3.83 0.29 4.22
N LYS A 89 -2.50 0.29 4.06
CA LYS A 89 -1.64 -0.83 4.45
C LYS A 89 -1.75 -1.17 5.93
N GLU A 90 -1.78 -0.17 6.80
CA GLU A 90 -1.95 -0.39 8.24
C GLU A 90 -3.35 -0.92 8.58
N ARG A 91 -4.41 -0.50 7.87
CA ARG A 91 -5.75 -1.10 8.03
C ARG A 91 -5.77 -2.56 7.60
N ILE A 92 -5.20 -2.90 6.44
CA ILE A 92 -5.06 -4.30 5.98
C ILE A 92 -4.32 -5.13 7.03
N LYS A 93 -3.18 -4.66 7.54
CA LYS A 93 -2.42 -5.36 8.58
C LYS A 93 -3.24 -5.56 9.85
N ARG A 94 -4.00 -4.55 10.28
CA ARG A 94 -4.85 -4.62 11.47
C ARG A 94 -5.93 -5.69 11.30
N VAL A 95 -6.68 -5.65 10.20
CA VAL A 95 -7.70 -6.66 9.90
C VAL A 95 -7.10 -8.06 9.83
N ARG A 96 -5.91 -8.21 9.22
CA ARG A 96 -5.20 -9.49 9.19
C ARG A 96 -4.78 -9.95 10.59
N ARG A 97 -4.31 -9.06 11.46
CA ARG A 97 -3.97 -9.39 12.85
C ARG A 97 -5.19 -9.73 13.69
N GLU A 98 -6.32 -9.08 13.47
CA GLU A 98 -7.58 -9.39 14.16
C GLU A 98 -8.12 -10.76 13.70
N ARG A 99 -8.11 -11.04 12.39
CA ARG A 99 -8.52 -12.34 11.84
C ARG A 99 -7.57 -13.48 12.21
N ASN A 100 -6.26 -13.23 12.19
CA ASN A 100 -5.25 -14.22 12.56
C ASN A 100 -4.89 -14.17 14.05
N GLY A 101 -5.63 -13.37 14.84
CA GLY A 101 -5.24 -13.01 16.19
C GLY A 101 -5.17 -14.18 17.15
N ARG A 102 -6.04 -15.18 17.00
CA ARG A 102 -6.08 -16.36 17.89
C ARG A 102 -6.64 -17.67 17.30
N PRO A 103 -6.65 -17.98 15.98
CA PRO A 103 -7.08 -19.31 15.55
C PRO A 103 -6.22 -20.41 16.20
N ALA A 104 -4.90 -20.21 16.26
CA ALA A 104 -3.99 -21.18 16.87
C ALA A 104 -4.14 -21.29 18.39
N GLU A 105 -4.33 -20.18 19.11
CA GLU A 105 -4.55 -20.21 20.56
C GLU A 105 -5.90 -20.83 20.93
N SER A 106 -6.98 -20.45 20.24
CA SER A 106 -8.31 -21.04 20.49
C SER A 106 -8.37 -22.52 20.12
N LEU A 107 -7.78 -22.91 18.98
CA LEU A 107 -7.66 -24.31 18.58
C LEU A 107 -6.76 -25.10 19.53
N ALA A 108 -5.66 -24.51 20.02
CA ALA A 108 -4.80 -25.16 21.01
C ALA A 108 -5.51 -25.33 22.36
N ILE A 109 -6.31 -24.34 22.79
CA ILE A 109 -7.14 -24.44 23.99
C ILE A 109 -8.20 -25.54 23.83
N GLU A 110 -8.92 -25.57 22.70
CA GLU A 110 -9.89 -26.62 22.42
C GLU A 110 -9.23 -28.01 22.37
N PHE A 111 -8.07 -28.12 21.73
CA PHE A 111 -7.30 -29.36 21.69
C PHE A 111 -6.91 -29.82 23.10
N MET A 112 -6.41 -28.93 23.96
CA MET A 112 -6.07 -29.25 25.34
C MET A 112 -7.29 -29.69 26.16
N LEU A 113 -8.45 -29.04 25.96
CA LEU A 113 -9.70 -29.42 26.63
C LEU A 113 -10.21 -30.80 26.18
N ILE A 114 -10.07 -31.13 24.90
CA ILE A 114 -10.44 -32.46 24.39
C ILE A 114 -9.44 -33.51 24.88
N ALA A 115 -8.14 -33.22 24.85
CA ALA A 115 -7.09 -34.11 25.32
C ALA A 115 -7.26 -34.46 26.80
N GLN A 116 -7.57 -33.47 27.65
CA GLN A 116 -7.84 -33.70 29.08
C GLN A 116 -9.01 -34.67 29.32
N LYS A 117 -10.03 -34.63 28.46
CA LYS A 117 -11.22 -35.50 28.59
C LYS A 117 -11.02 -36.91 28.02
N LYS A 118 -10.09 -37.07 27.07
CA LYS A 118 -9.92 -38.30 26.29
C LYS A 118 -8.69 -39.12 26.65
N LEU A 119 -7.68 -38.48 27.23
CA LEU A 119 -6.42 -39.13 27.61
C LEU A 119 -6.44 -39.49 29.11
N SER A 120 -5.63 -40.49 29.48
CA SER A 120 -5.36 -40.76 30.88
C SER A 120 -4.53 -39.63 31.50
N GLU A 121 -4.68 -39.42 32.80
CA GLU A 121 -4.05 -38.32 33.55
C GLU A 121 -2.53 -38.27 33.34
N ASN A 122 -1.86 -39.43 33.35
CA ASN A 122 -0.42 -39.53 33.13
C ASN A 122 0.00 -39.08 31.72
N ILE A 123 -0.76 -39.46 30.67
CA ILE A 123 -0.43 -39.08 29.29
C ILE A 123 -0.69 -37.58 29.09
N PHE A 124 -1.78 -37.06 29.63
CA PHE A 124 -2.08 -35.64 29.55
C PHE A 124 -1.04 -34.77 30.28
N ALA A 125 -0.57 -35.20 31.45
CA ALA A 125 0.45 -34.49 32.22
C ALA A 125 1.77 -34.38 31.42
N VAL A 126 2.23 -35.46 30.78
CA VAL A 126 3.44 -35.45 29.95
C VAL A 126 3.30 -34.45 28.79
N ILE A 127 2.19 -34.50 28.04
CA ILE A 127 1.95 -33.60 26.91
C ILE A 127 1.89 -32.13 27.35
N ARG A 128 1.22 -31.85 28.48
CA ARG A 128 1.14 -30.50 29.04
C ARG A 128 2.53 -29.98 29.44
N ASP A 129 3.33 -30.81 30.08
CA ASP A 129 4.64 -30.41 30.60
C ASP A 129 5.65 -30.23 29.46
N GLU A 130 5.62 -31.09 28.44
CA GLU A 130 6.40 -30.91 27.19
C GLU A 130 5.99 -29.63 26.45
N ALA A 131 4.69 -29.33 26.36
CA ALA A 131 4.20 -28.10 25.76
C ALA A 131 4.68 -26.86 26.55
N ALA A 132 4.67 -26.91 27.88
CA ALA A 132 5.16 -25.83 28.74
C ALA A 132 6.67 -25.59 28.57
N MET A 133 7.47 -26.66 28.47
CA MET A 133 8.92 -26.55 28.22
C MET A 133 9.22 -25.94 26.84
N ASN A 134 8.50 -26.36 25.80
CA ASN A 134 8.66 -25.80 24.46
C ASN A 134 8.26 -24.31 24.40
N ILE A 135 7.27 -23.87 25.17
CA ILE A 135 6.92 -22.44 25.23
C ILE A 135 8.01 -21.63 25.94
N ALA A 136 8.63 -22.18 26.98
CA ALA A 136 9.69 -21.52 27.72
C ALA A 136 10.97 -21.37 26.88
N SER A 137 11.31 -22.35 26.04
CA SER A 137 12.49 -22.30 25.17
C SER A 137 12.37 -21.28 24.03
N TYR A 138 11.14 -20.99 23.55
CA TYR A 138 10.89 -19.99 22.50
C TYR A 138 10.85 -18.54 22.99
N LYS A 139 10.81 -18.30 24.32
CA LYS A 139 10.75 -16.95 24.92
C LYS A 139 12.10 -16.38 25.36
N ASN A 140 13.19 -17.17 25.24
CA ASN A 140 14.58 -16.75 25.46
C ASN A 140 15.29 -16.52 24.12
#